data_AF-A0A1I5CA13-F1
#
_entry.id   AF-A0A1I5CA13-F1
#
_cell.length_a   1.000
_cell.length_b   1.000
_cell.length_c   1.000
_cell.angle_alpha   90.00
_cell.angle_beta   90.00
_cell.angle_gamma   90.00
#
_symmetry.space_group_name_H-M   'P 1'
#
loop_
_entity.id
_entity.type
_entity.pdbx_description
1 polymer ?
#
loop_
_entity_poly.entity_id
_entity_poly.type
_entity_poly.pdbx_seq_one_letter_code
_entity_poly.pdbx_strand_id
1 'polypeptide(L)'
;MSAGAVAGSVVRQALALLRRHAGRVYALSLAVTLVNTVPDVLRQLLVYRDPSVGHALLVDVVGFTTGLLAQLWLTGALTGLPGDGRVRPRGALGRGAATAVRAVRTSPAAVLAGVVLGGAVSALVTLPPSVAALGVDGVLGPLDAPPAAAFTVATVSDVVASWLTLPFLALVLVVTAGSTRQFAGKGRG
;
A
#
# COMPACT_ATOMS: atom_id res chain seq x y z
N MET A 1 18.19 14.62 16.76
CA MET A 1 17.79 13.22 16.51
C MET A 1 18.33 12.80 15.16
N SER A 2 18.93 11.61 15.03
CA SER A 2 19.35 11.08 13.73
C SER A 2 18.14 10.78 12.84
N ALA A 3 18.32 10.79 11.52
CA ALA A 3 17.25 10.47 10.56
C ALA A 3 16.59 9.10 10.83
N GLY A 4 17.39 8.12 11.25
CA GLY A 4 16.89 6.79 11.65
C GLY A 4 16.00 6.81 12.91
N ALA A 5 16.33 7.64 13.91
CA ALA A 5 15.50 7.77 15.11
C ALA A 5 14.11 8.38 14.80
N VAL A 6 14.05 9.32 13.84
CA VAL A 6 12.81 9.93 13.36
C VAL A 6 11.95 8.91 12.61
N ALA A 7 12.55 8.17 11.67
CA ALA A 7 11.85 7.09 10.96
C ALA A 7 11.29 6.03 11.92
N GLY A 8 12.08 5.61 12.91
CA GLY A 8 11.64 4.66 13.93
C GLY A 8 10.48 5.17 14.79
N SER A 9 10.45 6.46 15.15
CA SER A 9 9.30 7.04 15.85
C SER A 9 8.02 7.08 14.99
N VAL A 10 8.15 7.43 13.71
CA VAL A 10 7.02 7.47 12.76
C VAL A 10 6.40 6.08 12.62
N VAL A 11 7.23 5.06 12.39
CA VAL A 11 6.77 3.66 12.24
C VAL A 11 6.03 3.20 13.50
N ARG A 12 6.60 3.43 14.70
CA ARG A 12 5.94 3.06 15.96
C ARG A 12 4.60 3.77 16.15
N GLN A 13 4.52 5.05 15.82
CA GLN A 13 3.29 5.82 15.95
C GLN A 13 2.23 5.38 14.93
N ALA A 14 2.63 5.08 13.70
CA ALA A 14 1.75 4.51 12.68
C ALA A 14 1.19 3.15 13.12
N LEU A 15 2.03 2.27 13.67
CA LEU A 15 1.59 0.99 14.23
C LEU A 15 0.65 1.15 15.43
N ALA A 16 0.91 2.11 16.31
CA ALA A 16 0.03 2.39 17.44
C ALA A 16 -1.37 2.85 16.96
N LEU A 17 -1.43 3.73 15.95
CA LEU A 17 -2.69 4.16 15.33
C LEU A 17 -3.39 3.01 14.62
N LEU A 18 -2.64 2.17 13.89
CA LEU A 18 -3.18 1.00 13.21
C LEU A 18 -3.81 0.04 14.21
N ARG A 19 -3.12 -0.28 15.31
CA ARG A 19 -3.65 -1.16 16.37
C ARG A 19 -4.89 -0.57 17.04
N ARG A 20 -4.90 0.73 17.31
CA ARG A 20 -6.02 1.42 17.95
C ARG A 20 -7.27 1.47 17.06
N HIS A 21 -7.11 1.53 15.74
CA HIS A 21 -8.20 1.68 14.78
C HIS A 21 -8.31 0.51 13.80
N ALA A 22 -7.78 -0.66 14.17
CA ALA A 22 -7.57 -1.81 13.28
C ALA A 22 -8.84 -2.16 12.50
N GLY A 23 -9.97 -2.37 13.19
CA GLY A 23 -11.22 -2.76 12.52
C GLY A 23 -11.67 -1.80 11.42
N ARG A 24 -11.61 -0.48 11.67
CA ARG A 24 -12.04 0.53 10.67
C ARG A 24 -11.04 0.66 9.54
N VAL A 25 -9.75 0.66 9.88
CA VAL A 25 -8.66 0.84 8.91
C VAL A 25 -8.56 -0.37 7.98
N TYR A 26 -8.61 -1.59 8.52
CA TYR A 26 -8.60 -2.80 7.72
C TYR A 26 -9.89 -3.02 6.93
N ALA A 27 -11.06 -2.64 7.46
CA ALA A 27 -12.31 -2.70 6.68
C ALA A 27 -12.27 -1.75 5.49
N LEU A 28 -11.78 -0.52 5.69
CA LEU A 28 -11.63 0.46 4.61
C LEU A 28 -10.59 0.01 3.59
N SER A 29 -9.45 -0.51 4.07
CA SER A 29 -8.41 -1.05 3.21
C SER A 29 -8.91 -2.24 2.39
N LEU A 30 -9.70 -3.13 2.99
CA LEU A 30 -10.30 -4.26 2.28
C LEU A 30 -11.26 -3.79 1.20
N ALA A 31 -12.15 -2.83 1.50
CA ALA A 31 -13.06 -2.26 0.52
C ALA A 31 -12.31 -1.62 -0.65
N VAL A 32 -11.25 -0.85 -0.37
CA VAL A 32 -10.40 -0.23 -1.39
C VAL A 32 -9.65 -1.29 -2.22
N THR A 33 -9.12 -2.33 -1.56
CA THR A 33 -8.41 -3.43 -2.22
C THR A 33 -9.36 -4.17 -3.16
N LEU A 34 -10.54 -4.59 -2.70
CA LEU A 34 -11.52 -5.32 -3.51
C LEU A 34 -12.00 -4.51 -4.73
N VAL A 35 -12.24 -3.21 -4.56
CA VAL A 35 -12.58 -2.32 -5.69
C VAL A 35 -11.44 -2.25 -6.71
N ASN A 36 -10.19 -2.34 -6.26
CA ASN A 36 -9.01 -2.31 -7.11
C ASN A 36 -8.68 -3.67 -7.77
N THR A 37 -9.06 -4.79 -7.15
CA THR A 37 -8.81 -6.15 -7.65
C THR A 37 -9.71 -6.51 -8.84
N VAL A 38 -10.94 -5.99 -8.90
CA VAL A 38 -11.90 -6.30 -9.98
C VAL A 38 -11.37 -5.87 -11.37
N PRO A 39 -10.83 -4.65 -11.55
CA PRO A 39 -10.18 -4.27 -12.80
C PRO A 39 -8.96 -5.13 -13.17
N ASP A 40 -8.19 -5.61 -12.21
CA ASP A 40 -6.99 -6.42 -12.50
C ASP A 40 -7.33 -7.82 -13.01
N VAL A 41 -8.34 -8.47 -12.44
CA VAL A 41 -8.83 -9.77 -12.93
C VAL A 41 -9.41 -9.62 -14.34
N LEU A 42 -10.19 -8.55 -14.58
CA LEU A 42 -10.74 -8.25 -15.92
C LEU A 42 -9.64 -7.92 -16.95
N ARG A 43 -8.59 -7.19 -16.56
CA ARG A 43 -7.45 -6.87 -17.45
C ARG A 43 -6.59 -8.09 -17.77
N GLN A 44 -6.32 -8.94 -16.79
CA GLN A 44 -5.55 -10.17 -16.99
C GLN A 44 -6.31 -11.15 -17.88
N LEU A 45 -7.64 -11.22 -17.78
CA LEU A 45 -8.49 -12.00 -18.69
C LEU A 45 -8.53 -11.45 -20.12
N LEU A 46 -8.41 -10.14 -20.32
CA LEU A 46 -8.37 -9.51 -21.65
C LEU A 46 -7.03 -9.73 -22.38
N VAL A 47 -5.91 -9.75 -21.65
CA VAL A 47 -4.56 -10.01 -22.24
C VAL A 47 -4.34 -11.48 -22.58
N TYR A 48 -5.06 -12.40 -21.93
CA TYR A 48 -4.94 -13.84 -22.16
C TYR A 48 -5.19 -14.27 -23.62
N ARG A 49 -5.83 -13.43 -24.45
CA ARG A 49 -6.13 -13.75 -25.86
C ARG A 49 -5.21 -13.11 -26.90
N ASP A 50 -4.39 -12.11 -26.55
CA ASP A 50 -3.47 -11.44 -27.50
C ASP A 50 -2.18 -10.97 -26.80
N PRO A 51 -1.10 -11.76 -26.82
CA PRO A 51 0.10 -11.53 -26.02
C PRO A 51 1.06 -10.54 -26.69
N SER A 52 0.60 -9.32 -26.98
CA SER A 52 1.50 -8.25 -27.42
C SER A 52 2.08 -7.50 -26.22
N VAL A 53 3.38 -7.21 -26.27
CA VAL A 53 4.12 -6.48 -25.22
C VAL A 53 3.45 -5.14 -24.86
N GLY A 54 2.84 -4.47 -25.85
CA GLY A 54 2.11 -3.21 -25.64
C GLY A 54 0.86 -3.36 -24.77
N HIS A 55 0.12 -4.47 -24.89
CA HIS A 55 -1.06 -4.74 -24.04
C HIS A 55 -0.65 -5.09 -22.60
N ALA A 56 0.44 -5.84 -22.43
CA ALA A 56 1.00 -6.13 -21.11
C ALA A 56 1.44 -4.84 -20.39
N LEU A 57 2.14 -3.94 -21.08
CA LEU A 57 2.53 -2.63 -20.53
C LEU A 57 1.33 -1.76 -20.17
N LEU A 58 0.30 -1.71 -21.02
CA LEU A 58 -0.92 -0.95 -20.72
C LEU A 58 -1.64 -1.51 -19.49
N VAL A 59 -1.74 -2.83 -19.35
CA VAL A 59 -2.33 -3.44 -18.17
C VAL A 59 -1.53 -3.10 -16.91
N ASP A 60 -0.20 -3.16 -16.97
CA ASP A 60 0.66 -2.80 -15.85
C ASP A 60 0.51 -1.32 -15.46
N VAL A 61 0.52 -0.40 -16.43
CA VAL A 61 0.30 1.03 -16.19
C VAL A 61 -1.05 1.29 -15.54
N VAL A 62 -2.12 0.65 -16.03
CA VAL A 62 -3.45 0.89 -15.46
C VAL A 62 -3.55 0.25 -14.06
N GLY A 63 -3.00 -0.94 -13.83
CA GLY A 63 -2.94 -1.58 -12.51
C GLY A 63 -2.17 -0.73 -11.49
N PHE A 64 -0.99 -0.24 -11.88
CA PHE A 64 -0.21 0.71 -11.08
C PHE A 64 -0.99 1.99 -10.79
N THR A 65 -1.66 2.57 -11.79
CA THR A 65 -2.40 3.82 -11.63
C THR A 65 -3.58 3.63 -10.69
N THR A 66 -4.34 2.53 -10.81
CA THR A 66 -5.47 2.27 -9.92
C THR A 66 -5.00 1.96 -8.49
N GLY A 67 -3.91 1.22 -8.33
CA GLY A 67 -3.25 1.01 -7.03
C GLY A 67 -2.75 2.31 -6.39
N LEU A 68 -2.16 3.21 -7.17
CA LEU A 68 -1.72 4.52 -6.69
C LEU A 68 -2.91 5.38 -6.24
N LEU A 69 -3.98 5.43 -7.04
CA LEU A 69 -5.20 6.16 -6.68
C LEU A 69 -5.85 5.60 -5.40
N ALA A 70 -5.91 4.27 -5.29
CA ALA A 70 -6.37 3.57 -4.09
C ALA A 70 -5.54 3.96 -2.85
N GLN A 71 -4.21 3.93 -2.98
CA GLN A 71 -3.30 4.29 -1.90
C GLN A 71 -3.43 5.77 -1.49
N LEU A 72 -3.53 6.68 -2.45
CA LEU A 72 -3.72 8.11 -2.19
C LEU A 72 -5.09 8.37 -1.55
N TRP A 73 -6.15 7.75 -2.06
CA TRP A 73 -7.49 7.86 -1.48
C TRP A 73 -7.48 7.36 -0.03
N LEU A 74 -6.93 6.17 0.24
CA LEU A 74 -6.84 5.61 1.59
C LEU A 74 -6.06 6.54 2.52
N THR A 75 -4.89 7.01 2.07
CA THR A 75 -4.08 7.99 2.82
C THR A 75 -4.89 9.23 3.19
N GLY A 76 -5.61 9.81 2.23
CA GLY A 76 -6.45 10.99 2.43
C GLY A 76 -7.70 10.76 3.29
N ALA A 77 -8.20 9.52 3.33
CA ALA A 77 -9.30 9.12 4.19
C ALA A 77 -8.87 8.98 5.65
N LEU A 78 -7.62 8.57 5.88
CA LEU A 78 -7.05 8.33 7.22
C LEU A 78 -6.41 9.57 7.86
N THR A 79 -6.32 10.71 7.16
CA THR A 79 -5.68 11.93 7.69
C THR A 79 -6.29 12.46 8.99
N GLY A 80 -7.54 12.13 9.29
CA GLY A 80 -8.21 12.56 10.54
C GLY A 80 -7.83 11.70 11.75
N LEU A 81 -7.37 10.46 11.54
CA LEU A 81 -7.14 9.50 12.63
C LEU A 81 -6.20 9.99 13.73
N PRO A 82 -5.05 10.65 13.44
CA PRO A 82 -4.17 11.12 14.51
C PRO A 82 -4.75 12.25 15.37
N GLY A 83 -5.73 13.00 14.84
CA GLY A 83 -6.30 14.17 15.50
C GLY A 83 -7.63 13.88 16.18
N ASP A 84 -8.67 13.65 15.39
CA ASP A 84 -10.05 13.46 15.88
C ASP A 84 -10.52 11.99 15.85
N GLY A 85 -9.66 11.07 15.39
CA GLY A 85 -9.98 9.64 15.29
C GLY A 85 -11.03 9.32 14.21
N ARG A 86 -11.34 10.26 13.30
CA ARG A 86 -12.37 10.11 12.27
C ARG A 86 -11.77 9.80 10.90
N VAL A 87 -12.47 8.95 10.15
CA VAL A 87 -12.22 8.71 8.72
C VAL A 87 -12.94 9.78 7.90
N ARG A 88 -12.27 10.35 6.90
CA ARG A 88 -12.80 11.42 6.06
C ARG A 88 -12.79 10.99 4.59
N PRO A 89 -13.83 10.32 4.07
CA PRO A 89 -13.81 9.79 2.70
C PRO A 89 -13.96 10.89 1.62
N ARG A 90 -14.72 11.95 1.89
CA ARG A 90 -15.00 13.02 0.91
C ARG A 90 -13.75 13.84 0.61
N GLY A 91 -13.36 13.99 -0.65
CA GLY A 91 -12.15 14.73 -1.05
C GLY A 91 -10.84 14.04 -0.65
N ALA A 92 -10.87 12.72 -0.42
CA ALA A 92 -9.72 11.98 0.06
C ALA A 92 -8.54 11.99 -0.92
N LEU A 93 -8.76 11.83 -2.23
CA LEU A 93 -7.69 11.86 -3.23
C LEU A 93 -6.80 13.11 -3.15
N GLY A 94 -7.41 14.31 -3.17
CA GLY A 94 -6.66 15.56 -3.09
C GLY A 94 -5.89 15.70 -1.77
N ARG A 95 -6.51 15.33 -0.64
CA ARG A 95 -5.81 15.31 0.66
C ARG A 95 -4.68 14.29 0.70
N GLY A 96 -4.90 13.11 0.13
CA GLY A 96 -3.94 12.03 0.05
C GLY A 96 -2.71 12.44 -0.74
N ALA A 97 -2.91 13.00 -1.94
CA ALA A 97 -1.84 13.55 -2.77
C ALA A 97 -1.05 14.64 -2.03
N ALA A 98 -1.74 15.61 -1.43
CA ALA A 98 -1.10 16.66 -0.64
C ALA A 98 -0.30 16.10 0.56
N THR A 99 -0.84 15.06 1.22
CA THR A 99 -0.21 14.37 2.35
C THR A 99 1.04 13.61 1.90
N ALA A 100 0.96 12.88 0.79
CA ALA A 100 2.08 12.13 0.23
C ALA A 100 3.23 13.07 -0.17
N VAL A 101 2.92 14.14 -0.91
CA VAL A 101 3.90 15.17 -1.29
C VAL A 101 4.54 15.81 -0.07
N ARG A 102 3.72 16.16 0.94
CA ARG A 102 4.24 16.72 2.19
C ARG A 102 5.11 15.72 2.94
N ALA A 103 4.73 14.46 3.03
CA ALA A 103 5.49 13.42 3.72
C ALA A 103 6.88 13.23 3.08
N VAL A 104 6.94 13.11 1.75
CA VAL A 104 8.19 12.98 1.00
C VAL A 104 9.09 14.20 1.21
N ARG A 105 8.53 15.41 1.18
CA ARG A 105 9.29 16.64 1.45
C ARG A 105 9.75 16.78 2.90
N THR A 106 8.99 16.23 3.85
CA THR A 106 9.28 16.35 5.29
C THR A 106 10.33 15.33 5.73
N SER A 107 10.19 14.07 5.33
CA SER A 107 11.14 13.02 5.68
C SER A 107 11.11 11.90 4.63
N PRO A 108 11.94 12.00 3.58
CA PRO A 108 12.03 10.94 2.58
C PRO A 108 12.52 9.62 3.19
N ALA A 109 13.38 9.68 4.21
CA ALA A 109 13.86 8.50 4.93
C ALA A 109 12.73 7.72 5.64
N ALA A 110 11.76 8.40 6.25
CA ALA A 110 10.62 7.73 6.88
C ALA A 110 9.68 7.08 5.85
N VAL A 111 9.48 7.74 4.70
CA VAL A 111 8.72 7.17 3.58
C VAL A 111 9.41 5.93 3.04
N LEU A 112 10.72 5.99 2.77
CA LEU A 112 11.51 4.85 2.32
C LEU A 112 11.47 3.70 3.32
N ALA A 113 11.63 3.98 4.62
CA ALA A 113 11.50 2.95 5.66
C ALA A 113 10.11 2.29 5.65
N GLY A 114 9.04 3.09 5.50
CA GLY A 114 7.68 2.56 5.37
C GLY A 114 7.49 1.68 4.14
N VAL A 115 8.04 2.09 2.99
CA VAL A 115 7.98 1.32 1.73
C VAL A 115 8.76 0.01 1.87
N VAL A 116 9.98 0.05 2.41
CA VAL A 116 10.81 -1.15 2.60
C VAL A 116 10.17 -2.13 3.58
N LEU A 117 9.65 -1.65 4.71
CA LEU A 117 8.97 -2.49 5.68
C LEU A 117 7.66 -3.09 5.14
N GLY A 118 6.86 -2.28 4.45
CA GLY A 118 5.65 -2.75 3.79
C GLY A 118 5.96 -3.78 2.70
N GLY A 119 6.98 -3.53 1.88
CA GLY A 119 7.46 -4.45 0.86
C GLY A 119 7.99 -5.77 1.44
N ALA A 120 8.73 -5.72 2.56
CA ALA A 120 9.21 -6.91 3.25
C ALA A 120 8.04 -7.77 3.79
N VAL A 121 7.04 -7.14 4.41
CA VAL A 121 5.83 -7.85 4.87
C VAL A 121 5.05 -8.43 3.69
N SER A 122 4.90 -7.68 2.61
CA SER A 122 4.28 -8.17 1.38
C SER A 122 5.00 -9.42 0.87
N ALA A 123 6.32 -9.34 0.70
CA ALA A 123 7.13 -10.46 0.23
C ALA A 123 7.04 -11.69 1.15
N LEU A 124 7.04 -11.52 2.48
CA LEU A 124 6.88 -12.63 3.42
C LEU A 124 5.52 -13.32 3.30
N VAL A 125 4.48 -12.60 2.90
CA VAL A 125 3.12 -13.13 2.77
C VAL A 125 2.89 -13.71 1.37
N THR A 126 3.52 -13.16 0.32
CA THR A 126 3.32 -13.59 -1.06
C THR A 126 4.30 -14.65 -1.53
N LEU A 127 5.55 -14.66 -1.04
CA LEU A 127 6.57 -15.60 -1.51
C LEU A 127 6.27 -17.06 -1.13
N PRO A 128 5.92 -17.42 0.12
CA PRO A 128 5.60 -18.81 0.44
C PRO A 128 4.48 -19.43 -0.41
N PRO A 129 3.31 -18.78 -0.59
CA PRO A 129 2.26 -19.32 -1.45
C PRO A 129 2.67 -19.34 -2.92
N SER A 130 3.46 -18.38 -3.39
CA SER A 130 4.01 -18.39 -4.76
C SER A 130 4.95 -19.57 -5.00
N VAL A 131 5.85 -19.86 -4.06
CA VAL A 131 6.76 -21.01 -4.12
C VAL A 131 5.97 -22.32 -4.02
N ALA A 132 4.95 -22.39 -3.17
CA ALA A 132 4.11 -23.58 -3.05
C ALA A 132 3.28 -23.85 -4.32
N ALA A 133 2.88 -22.80 -5.04
CA ALA A 133 2.06 -22.91 -6.24
C ALA A 133 2.86 -23.14 -7.53
N LEU A 134 4.08 -22.62 -7.63
CA LEU A 134 4.90 -22.63 -8.85
C LEU A 134 6.14 -23.54 -8.77
N GLY A 135 6.53 -23.99 -7.57
CA GLY A 135 7.82 -24.64 -7.34
C GLY A 135 8.99 -23.65 -7.41
N VAL A 136 10.13 -23.99 -6.80
CA VAL A 136 11.30 -23.08 -6.73
C VAL A 136 11.82 -22.72 -8.13
N ASP A 137 11.76 -23.66 -9.07
CA ASP A 137 12.23 -23.48 -10.46
C ASP A 137 11.23 -22.66 -11.32
N GLY A 138 9.93 -22.69 -11.01
CA GLY A 138 8.91 -21.91 -11.71
C GLY A 138 8.80 -20.45 -11.25
N VAL A 139 9.44 -20.09 -10.12
CA VAL A 139 9.56 -18.70 -9.65
C VAL A 139 10.68 -17.95 -10.38
N LEU A 140 11.64 -18.66 -11.00
CA LEU A 140 12.82 -18.10 -11.67
C LEU A 140 12.93 -18.45 -13.18
N GLY A 141 12.14 -19.41 -13.68
CA GLY A 141 12.14 -19.88 -15.08
C GLY A 141 11.03 -19.29 -15.96
N PRO A 142 11.10 -19.48 -17.30
CA PRO A 142 10.07 -18.99 -18.21
C PRO A 142 8.74 -19.71 -17.94
N LEU A 143 7.71 -18.92 -17.63
CA LEU A 143 6.38 -19.41 -17.29
C LEU A 143 5.65 -19.87 -18.55
N ASP A 144 5.81 -21.15 -18.90
CA ASP A 144 4.85 -21.83 -19.77
C ASP A 144 3.50 -21.90 -19.02
N ALA A 145 2.58 -21.00 -19.39
CA ALA A 145 1.19 -20.87 -18.97
C ALA A 145 0.87 -21.45 -17.55
N PRO A 146 0.99 -20.65 -16.47
CA PRO A 146 0.75 -21.14 -15.12
C PRO A 146 -0.69 -21.68 -14.96
N PRO A 147 -0.88 -22.83 -14.28
CA PRO A 147 -2.20 -23.42 -14.07
C PRO A 147 -3.12 -22.47 -13.28
N ALA A 148 -4.43 -22.49 -13.55
CA ALA A 148 -5.42 -21.59 -12.95
C ALA A 148 -5.40 -21.54 -11.40
N ALA A 149 -4.94 -22.62 -10.76
CA ALA A 149 -4.72 -22.68 -9.32
C ALA A 149 -3.57 -21.76 -8.86
N ALA A 150 -2.44 -21.73 -9.58
CA ALA A 150 -1.32 -20.85 -9.26
C ALA A 150 -1.67 -19.38 -9.47
N PHE A 151 -2.46 -19.08 -10.50
CA PHE A 151 -3.03 -17.75 -10.71
C PHE A 151 -3.93 -17.31 -9.56
N THR A 152 -4.85 -18.17 -9.12
CA THR A 152 -5.74 -17.88 -8.00
C THR A 152 -4.96 -17.62 -6.71
N VAL A 153 -3.94 -18.44 -6.43
CA VAL A 153 -3.06 -18.26 -5.27
C VAL A 153 -2.31 -16.94 -5.34
N ALA A 154 -1.79 -16.56 -6.51
CA ALA A 154 -1.12 -15.28 -6.70
C ALA A 154 -2.08 -14.09 -6.47
N THR A 155 -3.28 -14.12 -7.05
CA THR A 155 -4.29 -13.06 -6.85
C THR A 155 -4.71 -12.94 -5.39
N VAL A 156 -4.99 -14.05 -4.71
CA VAL A 156 -5.38 -14.03 -3.29
C VAL A 156 -4.23 -13.53 -2.43
N SER A 157 -3.00 -13.96 -2.71
CA SER A 157 -1.81 -13.52 -1.97
C SER A 157 -1.59 -12.01 -2.13
N ASP A 158 -1.78 -11.48 -3.34
CA ASP A 158 -1.66 -10.05 -3.61
C ASP A 158 -2.76 -9.23 -2.92
N VAL A 159 -4.00 -9.72 -2.91
CA VAL A 159 -5.11 -9.12 -2.15
C VAL A 159 -4.79 -9.09 -0.66
N VAL A 160 -4.31 -10.19 -0.09
CA VAL A 160 -3.95 -10.27 1.33
C VAL A 160 -2.77 -9.35 1.65
N ALA A 161 -1.74 -9.35 0.81
CA ALA A 161 -0.58 -8.48 0.98
C ALA A 161 -0.95 -6.99 0.89
N SER A 162 -1.74 -6.61 -0.11
CA SER A 162 -2.27 -5.25 -0.25
C SER A 162 -3.13 -4.86 0.95
N TRP A 163 -4.04 -5.75 1.38
CA TRP A 163 -4.88 -5.52 2.55
C TRP A 163 -4.07 -5.29 3.84
N LEU A 164 -2.95 -5.98 4.00
CA LEU A 164 -2.07 -5.86 5.17
C LEU A 164 -1.17 -4.62 5.12
N THR A 165 -0.70 -4.23 3.93
CA THR A 165 0.39 -3.25 3.76
C THR A 165 -0.08 -1.84 3.40
N LEU A 166 -1.16 -1.69 2.63
CA LEU A 166 -1.76 -0.40 2.29
C LEU A 166 -2.09 0.47 3.52
N PRO A 167 -2.73 -0.05 4.59
CA PRO A 167 -3.11 0.78 5.73
C PRO A 167 -1.89 1.22 6.53
N PHE A 168 -0.86 0.38 6.61
CA PHE A 168 0.39 0.72 7.26
C PHE A 168 1.09 1.88 6.55
N LEU A 169 1.29 1.77 5.23
CA LEU A 169 1.95 2.81 4.44
C LEU A 169 1.15 4.12 4.46
N ALA A 170 -0.18 4.05 4.39
CA ALA A 170 -1.06 5.21 4.49
C ALA A 170 -0.87 5.96 5.82
N LEU A 171 -0.78 5.23 6.94
CA LEU A 171 -0.56 5.82 8.26
C LEU A 171 0.86 6.37 8.42
N VAL A 172 1.88 5.74 7.84
CA VAL A 172 3.25 6.29 7.79
C VAL A 172 3.25 7.65 7.09
N LEU A 173 2.60 7.78 5.93
CA LEU A 173 2.49 9.06 5.20
C LEU A 173 1.76 10.13 6.03
N VAL A 174 0.64 9.75 6.66
CA VAL A 174 -0.15 10.66 7.51
C VAL A 174 0.66 11.17 8.70
N VAL A 175 1.34 10.28 9.43
CA VAL A 175 2.17 10.64 10.59
C VAL A 175 3.37 11.49 10.15
N THR A 176 4.05 11.11 9.07
CA THR A 176 5.20 11.86 8.53
C THR A 176 4.80 13.28 8.14
N ALA A 177 3.68 13.44 7.43
CA ALA A 177 3.18 14.76 7.03
C ALA A 177 2.71 15.60 8.23
N GLY A 178 2.19 14.97 9.28
CA GLY A 178 1.71 15.63 10.51
C GLY A 178 2.80 16.03 11.49
N SER A 179 3.99 15.41 11.42
CA SER A 179 5.12 15.60 12.32
C SER A 179 5.62 17.06 12.39
N THR A 180 5.43 17.83 11.31
CA THR A 180 5.75 19.27 11.26
C THR A 180 4.94 20.11 12.25
N ARG A 181 3.66 19.76 12.50
CA ARG A 181 2.83 20.49 13.47
C ARG A 181 3.30 20.28 14.92
N GLN A 182 3.86 19.10 15.21
CA GLN A 182 4.33 18.75 16.55
C GLN A 182 5.67 19.42 16.90
N PHE A 183 6.51 19.69 15.89
CA PHE A 183 7.73 20.48 16.06
C PHE A 183 7.47 21.99 16.16
N ALA A 184 6.51 22.53 15.40
CA ALA A 184 6.15 23.95 15.48
C ALA A 184 5.47 24.33 16.81
N GLY A 185 4.81 23.39 17.49
CA GLY A 185 4.17 23.62 18.80
C GLY A 185 5.12 23.55 20.00
N LYS A 186 6.37 23.13 19.83
CA LYS A 186 7.34 22.96 20.93
C LYS A 186 8.25 24.16 21.17
N GLY A 187 8.03 25.27 20.44
CA GLY A 187 8.76 26.54 20.57
C GLY A 187 8.03 27.64 21.35
N ARG A 188 6.96 27.30 22.06
CA ARG A 188 6.24 28.21 22.98
C ARG A 188 5.91 27.46 24.27
N GLY A 189 6.89 27.39 25.15
CA GLY A 189 6.77 26.90 26.52
C GLY A 189 7.86 27.55 27.33
#